data_AF-A0A142XQB7-F1
#
_entry.id   AF-A0A142XQB7-F1
#
_cell.length_a   1.000
_cell.length_b   1.000
_cell.length_c   1.000
_cell.angle_alpha   90.00
_cell.angle_beta   90.00
_cell.angle_gamma   90.00
#
_symmetry.space_group_name_H-M   'P 1'
#
loop_
_entity.id
_entity.type
_entity.pdbx_description
1 polymer ?
#
loop_
_entity_poly.entity_id
_entity_poly.type
_entity_poly.pdbx_seq_one_letter_code
_entity_poly.pdbx_strand_id
1 'polypeptide(L)'
;MTKMMRAAAAVAILTSGMGSVGCVGAGASGRPTLDDRARNVYDPCYPERYNHAARQAVLAPFAQQVHNGQVLNQTIFTYYFETGSDKLTSAGVEKLDSIARTRPAPDPKLYLQTAMDVPVTDATAGKITELRADLDAKRAAAVQKYLATVPSFAPVSYEIFVHNPATPGINAEFSANPFRSSGLGYRGGITGMTGTGGAVSTGATQGTSLSSPAGAGGGTGAVVPR
;
A
#
# COMPACT_ATOMS: atom_id res chain seq x y z
N MET A 1 -8.60 35.41 -29.31
CA MET A 1 -7.30 36.04 -29.61
C MET A 1 -6.77 36.54 -28.27
N THR A 2 -5.64 36.16 -27.68
CA THR A 2 -4.36 35.58 -28.13
C THR A 2 -3.64 35.14 -26.84
N LYS A 3 -3.31 33.86 -26.70
CA LYS A 3 -1.95 33.29 -26.57
C LYS A 3 -0.92 34.08 -25.73
N MET A 4 -0.39 33.34 -24.73
CA MET A 4 1.01 33.29 -24.29
C MET A 4 1.60 34.48 -23.52
N MET A 5 1.81 34.29 -22.22
CA MET A 5 3.04 34.75 -21.56
C MET A 5 3.49 33.79 -20.45
N ARG A 6 4.59 33.10 -20.77
CA ARG A 6 5.83 32.98 -19.98
C ARG A 6 5.77 32.23 -18.65
N ALA A 7 6.21 30.98 -18.76
CA ALA A 7 6.96 30.27 -17.75
C ALA A 7 8.14 31.13 -17.24
N ALA A 8 8.30 31.17 -15.92
CA ALA A 8 9.52 31.62 -15.26
C ALA A 8 9.84 30.66 -14.10
N ALA A 9 11.09 30.22 -14.14
CA ALA A 9 11.81 29.37 -13.22
C ALA A 9 11.59 29.68 -11.72
N ALA A 10 11.59 28.61 -10.92
CA ALA A 10 12.34 28.55 -9.66
C ALA A 10 12.47 27.08 -9.22
N VAL A 11 13.55 26.45 -9.67
CA VAL A 11 14.09 25.25 -9.03
C VAL A 11 14.62 25.69 -7.67
N ALA A 12 13.78 25.54 -6.64
CA ALA A 12 14.22 25.67 -5.25
C ALA A 12 14.75 24.31 -4.80
N ILE A 13 16.06 24.30 -4.59
CA ILE A 13 16.90 23.25 -4.04
C ILE A 13 16.26 22.67 -2.77
N LEU A 14 15.66 21.49 -2.88
CA LEU A 14 15.23 20.63 -1.76
C LEU A 14 16.39 19.69 -1.38
N THR A 15 17.50 20.23 -0.88
CA THR A 15 18.57 19.45 -0.24
C THR A 15 18.82 19.84 1.21
N SER A 16 17.81 20.36 1.91
CA SER A 16 17.87 20.69 3.34
C SER A 16 16.84 19.85 4.11
N GLY A 17 17.15 18.57 4.31
CA GLY A 17 16.24 17.68 5.05
C GLY A 17 16.84 16.38 5.58
N MET A 18 18.15 16.17 5.46
CA MET A 18 18.85 15.17 6.27
C MET A 18 19.89 15.91 7.09
N GLY A 19 19.42 16.58 8.15
CA GLY A 19 20.27 17.03 9.23
C GLY A 19 20.99 15.81 9.78
N SER A 20 22.24 15.66 9.35
CA SER A 20 23.17 14.72 9.96
C SER A 20 23.25 15.06 11.44
N VAL A 21 22.71 14.17 12.26
CA VAL A 21 22.98 14.13 13.70
C VAL A 21 24.41 13.63 13.84
N GLY A 22 25.36 14.49 13.49
CA GLY A 22 26.79 14.19 13.43
C GLY A 22 27.56 15.35 14.00
N CYS A 23 27.66 15.39 15.33
CA CYS A 23 28.50 16.34 16.04
C CYS A 23 29.98 15.98 15.83
N VAL A 24 30.55 16.33 14.67
CA VAL A 24 31.99 16.18 14.39
C VAL A 24 32.66 17.56 14.54
N GLY A 25 33.06 17.88 15.77
CA GLY A 25 33.93 19.01 16.04
C GLY A 25 35.39 18.58 15.90
N ALA A 26 36.03 18.90 14.78
CA ALA A 26 37.47 18.70 14.66
C ALA A 26 38.21 19.80 15.45
N GLY A 27 38.73 19.45 16.63
CA GLY A 27 39.58 20.34 17.42
C GLY A 27 40.93 20.61 16.73
N ALA A 28 41.41 21.85 16.80
CA ALA A 28 42.58 22.37 16.09
C ALA A 28 43.95 21.75 16.45
N SER A 29 44.02 20.68 17.24
CA SER A 29 45.28 20.06 17.71
C SER A 29 45.48 18.60 17.31
N GLY A 30 44.62 18.04 16.44
CA GLY A 30 44.76 16.66 15.94
C GLY A 30 44.59 15.56 17.01
N ARG A 31 44.34 15.93 18.27
CA ARG A 31 43.98 15.01 19.34
C ARG A 31 42.47 15.12 19.60
N PRO A 32 41.71 14.00 19.60
CA PRO A 32 40.30 14.02 19.96
C PRO A 32 40.16 14.54 21.39
N THR A 33 39.23 15.48 21.57
CA THR A 33 38.92 16.03 22.90
C THR A 33 38.41 14.92 23.82
N LEU A 34 38.41 15.16 25.14
CA LEU A 34 37.80 14.23 26.09
C LEU A 34 36.34 13.93 25.74
N ASP A 35 35.61 14.90 25.19
CA ASP A 35 34.23 14.74 24.72
C ASP A 35 34.16 13.81 23.48
N ASP A 36 35.10 13.91 22.55
CA ASP A 36 35.16 13.00 21.39
C ASP A 36 35.47 11.55 21.80
N ARG A 37 36.32 11.36 22.82
CA ARG A 37 36.61 10.03 23.37
C ARG A 37 35.40 9.45 24.11
N ALA A 38 34.71 10.28 24.88
CA ALA A 38 33.46 9.93 25.55
C ALA A 38 32.39 9.46 24.56
N ARG A 39 32.15 10.22 23.48
CA ARG A 39 31.19 9.88 22.41
C ARG A 39 31.51 8.57 21.68
N ASN A 40 32.78 8.19 21.62
CA ASN A 40 33.22 6.92 21.05
C ASN A 40 33.03 5.72 22.01
N VAL A 41 32.96 5.96 23.32
CA VAL A 41 32.77 4.90 24.33
C VAL A 41 31.29 4.70 24.67
N TYR A 42 30.52 5.78 24.71
CA TYR A 42 29.09 5.75 24.99
C TYR A 42 28.34 6.65 24.02
N ASP A 43 27.21 6.16 23.51
CA ASP A 43 26.30 6.94 22.70
C ASP A 43 25.59 7.99 23.59
N PRO A 44 25.87 9.29 23.43
CA PRO A 44 25.26 10.32 24.26
C PRO A 44 23.75 10.45 24.05
N CYS A 45 23.24 9.88 22.96
CA CYS A 45 21.81 9.87 22.63
C CYS A 45 21.10 8.59 23.09
N TYR A 46 21.77 7.71 23.83
CA TYR A 46 21.13 6.56 24.47
C TYR A 46 20.34 7.01 25.71
N PRO A 47 19.09 6.55 25.92
CA PRO A 47 18.35 5.57 25.10
C PRO A 47 17.46 6.18 24.00
N GLU A 48 17.27 7.50 23.99
CA GLU A 48 16.20 8.17 23.21
C GLU A 48 16.28 7.93 21.70
N ARG A 49 17.49 7.93 21.12
CA ARG A 49 17.66 7.67 19.69
C ARG A 49 17.20 6.26 19.29
N TYR A 50 17.49 5.27 20.13
CA TYR A 50 17.08 3.88 19.89
C TYR A 50 15.60 3.68 20.15
N ASN A 51 15.05 4.30 21.20
CA ASN A 51 13.61 4.27 21.45
C ASN A 51 12.81 4.88 20.30
N HIS A 52 13.29 6.00 19.73
CA HIS A 52 12.69 6.60 18.53
C HIS A 52 12.80 5.67 17.31
N ALA A 53 14.00 5.12 17.03
CA ALA A 53 14.19 4.21 15.90
C ALA A 53 13.33 2.93 16.03
N ALA A 54 13.28 2.34 17.22
CA ALA A 54 12.44 1.18 17.51
C ALA A 54 10.95 1.51 17.34
N ARG A 55 10.49 2.67 17.84
CA ARG A 55 9.11 3.12 17.66
C ARG A 55 8.76 3.33 16.19
N GLN A 56 9.65 3.94 15.41
CA GLN A 56 9.46 4.11 13.96
C GLN A 56 9.40 2.76 13.25
N ALA A 57 10.31 1.84 13.56
CA ALA A 57 10.32 0.50 12.97
C ALA A 57 9.02 -0.29 13.25
N VAL A 58 8.46 -0.12 14.46
CA VAL A 58 7.19 -0.77 14.84
C VAL A 58 5.99 -0.07 14.20
N LEU A 59 5.94 1.27 14.21
CA LEU A 59 4.76 2.02 13.76
C LEU A 59 4.66 2.16 12.23
N ALA A 60 5.78 2.22 11.51
CA ALA A 60 5.82 2.39 10.06
C ALA A 60 4.96 1.37 9.27
N PRO A 61 5.03 0.05 9.52
CA PRO A 61 4.18 -0.91 8.80
C PRO A 61 2.68 -0.73 9.12
N PHE A 62 2.32 -0.38 10.35
CA PHE A 62 0.93 -0.12 10.73
C PHE A 62 0.40 1.14 10.06
N ALA A 63 1.22 2.17 9.88
CA ALA A 63 0.82 3.38 9.16
C ALA A 63 0.39 3.06 7.72
N GLN A 64 1.14 2.20 7.02
CA GLN A 64 0.76 1.76 5.67
C GLN A 64 -0.54 0.93 5.69
N GLN A 65 -0.71 0.05 6.67
CA GLN A 65 -1.93 -0.75 6.80
C GLN A 65 -3.17 0.12 7.07
N VAL A 66 -3.05 1.11 7.95
CA VAL A 66 -4.11 2.08 8.24
C VAL A 66 -4.44 2.89 6.99
N HIS A 67 -3.43 3.35 6.25
CA HIS A 67 -3.65 4.08 5.00
C HIS A 67 -4.38 3.24 3.96
N ASN A 68 -3.96 1.98 3.75
CA ASN A 68 -4.65 1.05 2.84
C ASN A 68 -6.11 0.81 3.28
N GLY A 69 -6.34 0.63 4.59
CA GLY A 69 -7.69 0.48 5.14
C GLY A 69 -8.57 1.72 4.92
N GLN A 70 -7.99 2.91 5.04
CA GLN A 70 -8.67 4.16 4.77
C GLN A 70 -9.06 4.28 3.29
N VAL A 71 -8.14 3.98 2.36
CA VAL A 71 -8.42 3.98 0.91
C VAL A 71 -9.58 3.03 0.58
N LEU A 72 -9.57 1.82 1.15
CA LEU A 72 -10.64 0.85 0.95
C LEU A 72 -11.99 1.33 1.51
N ASN A 73 -11.98 1.95 2.69
CA ASN A 73 -13.20 2.50 3.28
C ASN A 73 -13.75 3.68 2.46
N GLN A 74 -12.88 4.49 1.86
CA GLN A 74 -13.27 5.60 0.96
C GLN A 74 -13.55 5.17 -0.48
N THR A 75 -13.43 3.87 -0.79
CA THR A 75 -13.71 3.35 -2.12
C THR A 75 -15.20 3.07 -2.30
N ILE A 76 -15.78 3.65 -3.34
CA ILE A 76 -17.11 3.35 -3.85
C ILE A 76 -16.96 2.29 -4.94
N PHE A 77 -17.32 1.05 -4.60
CA PHE A 77 -17.28 -0.09 -5.50
C PHE A 77 -18.46 -0.09 -6.48
N THR A 78 -18.31 -0.84 -7.57
CA THR A 78 -19.30 -0.94 -8.65
C THR A 78 -20.68 -1.42 -8.16
N TYR A 79 -20.72 -2.27 -7.12
CA TYR A 79 -21.97 -2.81 -6.57
C TYR A 79 -22.82 -1.77 -5.82
N TYR A 80 -22.31 -0.57 -5.57
CA TYR A 80 -23.11 0.54 -5.03
C TYR A 80 -23.97 1.22 -6.10
N PHE A 81 -23.76 0.89 -7.38
CA PHE A 81 -24.53 1.40 -8.51
C PHE A 81 -25.40 0.29 -9.12
N GLU A 82 -26.46 0.70 -9.80
CA GLU A 82 -27.20 -0.20 -10.69
C GLU A 82 -26.29 -0.64 -11.87
N THR A 83 -26.42 -1.89 -12.29
CA THR A 83 -25.60 -2.48 -13.35
C THR A 83 -25.73 -1.69 -14.66
N GLY A 84 -24.61 -1.23 -15.20
CA GLY A 84 -24.53 -0.44 -16.43
C GLY A 84 -25.07 0.99 -16.30
N SER A 85 -25.32 1.48 -15.09
CA SER A 85 -25.89 2.80 -14.83
C SER A 85 -25.08 3.61 -13.80
N ASP A 86 -25.33 4.92 -13.77
CA ASP A 86 -24.86 5.91 -12.81
C ASP A 86 -25.80 6.08 -11.60
N LYS A 87 -26.93 5.36 -11.57
CA LYS A 87 -27.88 5.39 -10.45
C LYS A 87 -27.32 4.67 -9.22
N LEU A 88 -27.40 5.35 -8.07
CA LEU A 88 -27.02 4.80 -6.78
C LEU A 88 -28.09 3.83 -6.26
N THR A 89 -27.66 2.69 -5.74
CA THR A 89 -28.49 1.74 -4.98
C THR A 89 -28.73 2.26 -3.55
N SER A 90 -29.67 1.65 -2.82
CA SER A 90 -29.87 1.95 -1.38
C SER A 90 -28.59 1.76 -0.56
N ALA A 91 -27.83 0.69 -0.82
CA ALA A 91 -26.55 0.46 -0.17
C ALA A 91 -25.51 1.55 -0.50
N GLY A 92 -25.53 2.08 -1.74
CA GLY A 92 -24.66 3.17 -2.16
C GLY A 92 -24.98 4.49 -1.45
N VAL A 93 -26.27 4.79 -1.31
CA VAL A 93 -26.77 5.94 -0.55
C VAL A 93 -26.34 5.85 0.92
N GLU A 94 -26.56 4.72 1.58
CA GLU A 94 -26.15 4.49 2.97
C GLU A 94 -24.62 4.60 3.15
N LYS A 95 -23.85 4.10 2.19
CA LYS A 95 -22.39 4.24 2.20
C LYS A 95 -21.96 5.70 2.14
N LEU A 96 -22.52 6.49 1.22
CA LEU A 96 -22.21 7.91 1.10
C LEU A 96 -22.65 8.72 2.33
N ASP A 97 -23.81 8.37 2.89
CA ASP A 97 -24.27 8.91 4.17
C ASP A 97 -23.28 8.62 5.31
N SER A 98 -22.75 7.40 5.37
CA SER A 98 -21.76 7.02 6.40
C SER A 98 -20.47 7.83 6.27
N ILE A 99 -20.02 8.10 5.03
CA ILE A 99 -18.84 8.91 4.75
C ILE A 99 -19.09 10.35 5.20
N ALA A 100 -20.21 10.95 4.77
CA ALA A 100 -20.56 12.33 5.10
C ALA A 100 -20.72 12.59 6.62
N ARG A 101 -21.07 11.55 7.39
CA ARG A 101 -21.24 11.62 8.85
C ARG A 101 -19.98 11.24 9.64
N THR A 102 -18.88 10.92 8.98
CA THR A 102 -17.63 10.54 9.66
C THR A 102 -17.05 11.73 10.43
N ARG A 103 -16.64 11.48 11.68
CA ARG A 103 -16.07 12.49 12.59
C ARG A 103 -14.57 12.20 12.83
N PRO A 104 -13.73 13.23 13.07
CA PRO A 104 -14.07 14.64 13.30
C PRO A 104 -14.40 15.44 12.03
N ALA A 105 -13.88 15.03 10.87
CA ALA A 105 -14.22 15.58 9.57
C ALA A 105 -14.18 14.45 8.52
N PRO A 106 -15.05 14.47 7.49
CA PRO A 106 -14.97 13.51 6.41
C PRO A 106 -13.72 13.77 5.57
N ASP A 107 -13.12 12.70 5.04
CA ASP A 107 -11.99 12.81 4.12
C ASP A 107 -12.49 13.32 2.76
N PRO A 108 -11.93 14.43 2.21
CA PRO A 108 -12.32 14.91 0.89
C PRO A 108 -11.94 13.95 -0.24
N LYS A 109 -11.01 13.01 -0.03
CA LYS A 109 -10.54 12.10 -1.08
C LYS A 109 -11.38 10.84 -1.12
N LEU A 110 -12.12 10.68 -2.22
CA LEU A 110 -12.90 9.49 -2.49
C LEU A 110 -12.33 8.74 -3.68
N TYR A 111 -12.46 7.42 -3.65
CA TYR A 111 -12.00 6.54 -4.71
C TYR A 111 -13.21 5.88 -5.37
N LEU A 112 -13.26 5.88 -6.69
CA LEU A 112 -14.31 5.21 -7.47
C LEU A 112 -13.69 4.02 -8.20
N GLN A 113 -14.27 2.83 -8.01
CA GLN A 113 -13.89 1.66 -8.79
C GLN A 113 -14.28 1.84 -10.26
N THR A 114 -13.35 1.55 -11.17
CA THR A 114 -13.62 1.52 -12.61
C THR A 114 -14.81 0.63 -12.93
N ALA A 115 -15.69 1.09 -13.82
CA ALA A 115 -16.89 0.39 -14.25
C ALA A 115 -16.58 -0.91 -15.00
N MET A 116 -16.45 -2.02 -14.28
CA MET A 116 -16.21 -3.33 -14.88
C MET A 116 -17.49 -4.07 -15.28
N ASP A 117 -18.65 -3.46 -15.03
CA ASP A 117 -19.99 -4.02 -15.24
C ASP A 117 -20.56 -3.75 -16.64
N VAL A 118 -19.81 -3.10 -17.52
CA VAL A 118 -20.17 -2.96 -18.94
C VAL A 118 -19.95 -4.30 -19.66
N PRO A 119 -21.00 -4.93 -20.23
CA PRO A 119 -20.87 -6.20 -20.92
C PRO A 119 -20.01 -6.06 -22.17
N VAL A 120 -19.01 -6.94 -22.31
CA VAL A 120 -18.17 -7.02 -23.49
C VAL A 120 -18.92 -7.85 -24.54
N THR A 121 -19.36 -7.21 -25.61
CA THR A 121 -19.90 -7.90 -26.79
C THR A 121 -18.95 -7.69 -27.96
N ASP A 122 -18.99 -8.55 -28.97
CA ASP A 122 -18.09 -8.45 -30.13
C ASP A 122 -18.20 -7.09 -30.85
N ALA A 123 -19.38 -6.47 -30.80
CA ALA A 123 -19.61 -5.14 -31.36
C ALA A 123 -19.02 -4.00 -30.52
N THR A 124 -18.83 -4.18 -29.21
CA THR A 124 -18.36 -3.13 -28.28
C THR A 124 -16.93 -3.34 -27.79
N ALA A 125 -16.32 -4.49 -28.08
CA ALA A 125 -14.98 -4.85 -27.62
C ALA A 125 -13.92 -3.76 -27.91
N GLY A 126 -13.97 -3.13 -29.08
CA GLY A 126 -13.05 -2.05 -29.45
C GLY A 126 -13.28 -0.71 -28.73
N LYS A 127 -14.48 -0.49 -28.16
CA LYS A 127 -14.87 0.76 -27.50
C LYS A 127 -15.07 0.61 -25.99
N ILE A 128 -14.77 -0.56 -25.43
CA ILE A 128 -15.07 -0.85 -24.04
C ILE A 128 -14.36 0.10 -23.08
N THR A 129 -13.13 0.52 -23.39
CA THR A 129 -12.36 1.46 -22.58
C THR A 129 -13.01 2.84 -22.52
N GLU A 130 -13.54 3.31 -23.66
CA GLU A 130 -14.24 4.60 -23.75
C GLU A 130 -15.58 4.53 -23.01
N LEU A 131 -16.36 3.46 -23.23
CA LEU A 131 -17.64 3.26 -22.54
C LEU A 131 -17.48 3.20 -21.02
N ARG A 132 -16.41 2.58 -20.52
CA ARG A 132 -16.09 2.54 -19.10
C ARG A 132 -15.71 3.91 -18.56
N ALA A 133 -14.84 4.64 -19.27
CA ALA A 133 -14.44 5.99 -18.86
C ALA A 133 -15.63 6.96 -18.82
N ASP A 134 -16.54 6.88 -19.79
CA ASP A 134 -17.77 7.66 -19.82
C ASP A 134 -18.70 7.33 -18.65
N LEU A 135 -18.82 6.04 -18.31
CA LEU A 135 -19.62 5.60 -17.17
C LEU A 135 -18.99 6.03 -15.83
N ASP A 136 -17.68 5.94 -15.71
CA ASP A 136 -16.92 6.38 -14.52
C ASP A 136 -17.10 7.88 -14.28
N ALA A 137 -17.04 8.69 -15.34
CA ALA A 137 -17.29 10.13 -15.26
C ALA A 137 -18.73 10.44 -14.79
N LYS A 138 -19.72 9.71 -15.31
CA LYS A 138 -21.13 9.86 -14.90
C LYS A 138 -21.35 9.47 -13.44
N ARG A 139 -20.76 8.34 -13.01
CA ARG A 139 -20.81 7.87 -11.62
C ARG A 139 -20.14 8.85 -10.67
N ALA A 140 -18.98 9.40 -11.04
CA ALA A 140 -18.33 10.44 -10.25
C ALA A 140 -19.23 11.68 -10.10
N ALA A 141 -19.84 12.15 -11.19
CA ALA A 141 -20.77 13.27 -11.14
C ALA A 141 -22.02 12.97 -10.27
N ALA A 142 -22.57 11.76 -10.33
CA ALA A 142 -23.69 11.33 -9.50
C ALA A 142 -23.33 11.34 -8.00
N VAL A 143 -22.14 10.84 -7.64
CA VAL A 143 -21.63 10.86 -6.26
C VAL A 143 -21.42 12.29 -5.77
N GLN A 144 -20.79 13.16 -6.57
CA GLN A 144 -20.62 14.57 -6.23
C GLN A 144 -21.96 15.27 -6.01
N LYS A 145 -22.92 15.03 -6.92
CA LYS A 145 -24.26 15.59 -6.82
C LYS A 145 -24.96 15.13 -5.54
N TYR A 146 -24.87 13.84 -5.20
CA TYR A 146 -25.48 13.31 -3.98
C TYR A 146 -24.83 13.91 -2.72
N LEU A 147 -23.49 13.89 -2.62
CA LEU A 147 -22.78 14.43 -1.45
C LEU A 147 -22.99 15.94 -1.26
N ALA A 148 -23.24 16.69 -2.33
CA ALA A 148 -23.62 18.10 -2.25
C ALA A 148 -25.01 18.32 -1.63
N THR A 149 -25.89 17.31 -1.67
CA THR A 149 -27.23 17.38 -1.06
C THR A 149 -27.27 16.89 0.39
N VAL A 150 -26.28 16.07 0.81
CA VAL A 150 -26.25 15.53 2.17
C VAL A 150 -25.84 16.64 3.15
N PRO A 151 -26.63 16.89 4.21
CA PRO A 151 -26.26 17.87 5.23
C PRO A 151 -25.01 17.37 5.97
N SER A 152 -23.89 18.04 5.74
CA SER A 152 -22.65 17.85 6.49
C SER A 152 -22.47 18.97 7.50
N PHE A 153 -21.79 18.69 8.61
CA PHE A 153 -21.52 19.69 9.64
C PHE A 153 -20.60 20.82 9.12
N ALA A 154 -19.68 20.48 8.22
CA ALA A 154 -18.82 21.43 7.53
C ALA A 154 -18.87 21.13 6.02
N PRO A 155 -19.01 22.14 5.15
CA PRO A 155 -18.99 21.92 3.70
C PRO A 155 -17.61 21.39 3.29
N VAL A 156 -17.58 20.16 2.77
CA VAL A 156 -16.35 19.54 2.25
C VAL A 156 -16.49 19.34 0.74
N SER A 157 -15.51 19.85 -0.01
CA SER A 157 -15.39 19.58 -1.44
C SER A 157 -14.75 18.21 -1.65
N TYR A 158 -15.52 17.27 -2.19
CA TYR A 158 -15.02 15.91 -2.46
C TYR A 158 -14.30 15.84 -3.80
N GLU A 159 -13.07 15.35 -3.77
CA GLU A 159 -12.26 14.99 -4.93
C GLU A 159 -12.42 13.50 -5.19
N ILE A 160 -12.91 13.14 -6.38
CA ILE A 160 -13.14 11.74 -6.75
C ILE A 160 -12.03 11.29 -7.70
N PHE A 161 -11.30 10.27 -7.29
CA PHE A 161 -10.26 9.63 -8.09
C PHE A 161 -10.75 8.28 -8.59
N VAL A 162 -10.63 8.02 -9.88
CA VAL A 162 -10.89 6.69 -10.42
C VAL A 162 -9.69 5.81 -10.10
N HIS A 163 -9.91 4.77 -9.30
CA HIS A 163 -8.89 3.81 -8.89
C HIS A 163 -9.51 2.41 -8.94
N ASN A 164 -8.75 1.39 -9.34
CA ASN A 164 -9.23 0.01 -9.36
C ASN A 164 -8.50 -0.81 -8.28
N PRO A 165 -8.82 -0.60 -6.99
CA PRO A 165 -8.26 -1.43 -5.94
C PRO A 165 -8.85 -2.83 -6.06
N ALA A 166 -8.03 -3.85 -5.78
CA ALA A 166 -8.57 -5.19 -5.60
C ALA A 166 -9.62 -5.15 -4.48
N THR A 167 -10.79 -5.74 -4.73
CA THR A 167 -11.82 -5.87 -3.70
C THR A 167 -11.20 -6.56 -2.48
N PRO A 168 -11.41 -6.06 -1.25
CA PRO A 168 -10.84 -6.65 -0.06
C PRO A 168 -11.24 -8.13 0.03
N GLY A 169 -10.28 -9.02 -0.19
CA GLY A 169 -10.45 -10.44 0.09
C GLY A 169 -10.29 -10.69 1.58
N ILE A 170 -10.91 -11.76 2.08
CA ILE A 170 -10.51 -12.32 3.37
C ILE A 170 -9.10 -12.89 3.15
N ASN A 171 -8.09 -12.27 3.75
CA ASN A 171 -6.73 -12.82 3.78
C ASN A 171 -6.75 -14.12 4.59
N ALA A 172 -7.12 -15.21 3.93
CA ALA A 172 -7.13 -16.53 4.53
C ALA A 172 -5.71 -17.09 4.44
N GLU A 173 -4.72 -16.42 5.04
CA GLU A 173 -3.33 -16.87 5.07
C GLU A 173 -3.20 -18.27 5.68
N PHE A 174 -4.06 -18.57 6.66
CA PHE A 174 -4.21 -19.89 7.25
C PHE A 174 -4.71 -20.96 6.26
N SER A 175 -5.41 -20.59 5.20
CA SER A 175 -5.83 -21.51 4.12
C SER A 175 -4.86 -21.49 2.92
N ALA A 176 -4.25 -20.33 2.66
CA ALA A 176 -3.32 -20.11 1.57
C ALA A 176 -1.97 -20.79 1.82
N ASN A 177 -1.52 -20.89 3.08
CA ASN A 177 -0.31 -21.61 3.43
C ASN A 177 -0.45 -23.14 3.23
N PRO A 178 -1.51 -23.82 3.72
CA PRO A 178 -1.80 -25.21 3.37
C PRO A 178 -1.95 -25.42 1.86
N PHE A 179 -2.64 -24.52 1.14
CA PHE A 179 -2.82 -24.66 -0.31
C PHE A 179 -1.49 -24.53 -1.06
N ARG A 180 -0.67 -23.50 -0.78
CA ARG A 180 0.65 -23.31 -1.41
C ARG A 180 1.62 -24.43 -1.05
N SER A 181 1.56 -24.92 0.18
CA SER A 181 2.41 -26.01 0.65
C SER A 181 1.92 -27.38 0.13
N SER A 182 0.64 -27.55 -0.23
CA SER A 182 0.13 -28.78 -0.83
C SER A 182 0.81 -29.14 -2.16
N GLY A 183 1.16 -28.13 -2.97
CA GLY A 183 1.94 -28.30 -4.20
C GLY A 183 3.40 -28.72 -3.96
N LEU A 184 3.93 -28.46 -2.77
CA LEU A 184 5.26 -28.88 -2.32
C LEU A 184 5.22 -30.22 -1.57
N GLY A 185 4.09 -30.93 -1.59
CA GLY A 185 3.94 -32.20 -0.87
C GLY A 185 3.80 -32.03 0.65
N TYR A 186 3.47 -30.84 1.14
CA TYR A 186 3.16 -30.63 2.55
C TYR A 186 1.88 -31.37 2.92
N ARG A 187 2.06 -32.55 3.50
CA ARG A 187 1.02 -33.23 4.25
C ARG A 187 0.99 -32.56 5.62
N GLY A 188 0.07 -31.62 5.79
CA GLY A 188 -0.22 -31.04 7.09
C GLY A 188 -0.48 -32.16 8.08
N GLY A 189 0.50 -32.42 8.94
CA GLY A 189 0.29 -33.25 10.11
C GLY A 189 -0.68 -32.51 11.01
N ILE A 190 -1.92 -32.96 11.09
CA ILE A 190 -2.68 -32.80 12.32
C ILE A 190 -1.95 -33.70 13.33
N THR A 191 -0.83 -33.22 13.85
CA THR A 191 -0.21 -33.82 15.02
C THR A 191 -1.21 -33.56 16.12
N GLY A 192 -1.98 -34.59 16.45
CA GLY A 192 -3.00 -34.54 17.48
C GLY A 192 -2.42 -33.83 18.70
N MET A 193 -3.11 -32.75 19.07
CA MET A 193 -2.86 -31.97 20.27
C MET A 193 -3.03 -32.91 21.48
N THR A 194 -1.97 -33.65 21.79
CA THR A 194 -1.80 -34.34 23.06
C THR A 194 -0.85 -33.43 23.82
N GLY A 195 -1.40 -32.72 24.80
CA GLY A 195 -0.83 -31.49 25.34
C GLY A 195 0.57 -31.64 25.89
N THR A 196 1.32 -30.54 25.82
CA THR A 196 2.16 -30.03 26.91
C THR A 196 2.43 -28.57 26.55
N GLY A 197 2.18 -27.65 27.48
CA GLY A 197 2.42 -26.22 27.28
C GLY A 197 3.86 -25.95 26.86
N GLY A 198 4.03 -25.35 25.68
CA GLY A 198 5.31 -24.91 25.15
C GLY A 198 5.09 -23.59 24.44
N ALA A 199 5.77 -22.55 24.92
CA ALA A 199 5.60 -21.17 24.54
C ALA A 199 5.62 -20.95 23.01
N VAL A 200 4.72 -20.09 22.55
CA VAL A 200 4.82 -19.44 21.24
C VAL A 200 6.05 -18.53 21.26
N SER A 201 7.22 -19.07 20.90
CA SER A 201 8.42 -18.30 20.62
C SER A 201 8.35 -17.76 19.20
N THR A 202 7.80 -16.56 19.03
CA THR A 202 8.07 -15.76 17.83
C THR A 202 9.44 -15.10 17.98
N GLY A 203 10.47 -15.77 17.46
CA GLY A 203 11.78 -15.15 17.27
C GLY A 203 12.93 -16.15 17.26
N ALA A 204 13.41 -16.52 16.07
CA ALA A 204 14.84 -16.62 15.78
C ALA A 204 15.08 -17.00 14.31
N THR A 205 15.58 -16.01 13.59
CA THR A 205 16.66 -16.09 12.61
C THR A 205 17.56 -17.32 12.76
N GLN A 206 17.56 -18.18 11.74
CA GLN A 206 18.69 -19.01 11.26
C GLN A 206 18.38 -19.21 9.76
N GLY A 207 19.15 -18.73 8.79
CA GLY A 207 20.59 -18.84 8.72
C GLY A 207 20.96 -20.12 7.95
N THR A 208 20.49 -20.26 6.71
CA THR A 208 20.98 -21.29 5.79
C THR A 208 21.36 -20.66 4.46
N SER A 209 22.66 -20.75 4.22
CA SER A 209 23.42 -20.40 3.02
C SER A 209 22.85 -20.99 1.73
N LEU A 210 22.55 -20.11 0.75
CA LEU A 210 22.46 -20.51 -0.66
C LEU A 210 23.89 -20.62 -1.22
N SER A 211 24.38 -21.85 -1.34
CA SER A 211 25.46 -22.18 -2.26
C SER A 211 24.91 -22.24 -3.69
N SER A 212 25.48 -21.44 -4.59
CA SER A 212 25.21 -21.49 -6.03
C SER A 212 25.53 -22.87 -6.62
N PRO A 213 24.71 -23.45 -7.52
CA PRO A 213 25.15 -24.55 -8.34
C PRO A 213 26.00 -24.03 -9.53
N ALA A 214 27.21 -24.58 -9.62
CA ALA A 214 28.14 -24.40 -10.71
C ALA A 214 27.60 -25.04 -12.02
N GLY A 215 28.02 -24.44 -13.13
CA GLY A 215 27.58 -24.77 -14.48
C GLY A 215 27.82 -26.21 -14.92
N ALA A 216 26.91 -26.65 -15.80
CA ALA A 216 26.98 -27.88 -16.56
C ALA A 216 28.08 -27.81 -17.63
N GLY A 217 28.88 -28.87 -17.74
CA GLY A 217 29.79 -29.07 -18.86
C GLY A 217 30.48 -30.43 -18.77
N GLY A 218 30.11 -31.37 -19.66
CA GLY A 218 30.87 -32.60 -19.88
C GLY A 218 30.00 -33.86 -19.94
N GLY A 219 29.52 -34.20 -21.14
CA GLY A 219 28.81 -35.45 -21.41
C GLY A 219 28.91 -35.84 -22.88
N THR A 220 30.08 -36.35 -23.25
CA THR A 220 30.41 -37.00 -24.52
C THR A 220 29.57 -38.24 -24.78
N GLY A 221 28.99 -38.37 -25.98
CA GLY A 221 28.37 -39.61 -26.47
C GLY A 221 28.15 -39.53 -27.97
N ALA A 222 28.96 -40.28 -28.72
CA ALA A 222 29.15 -40.19 -30.16
C ALA A 222 28.30 -41.20 -30.95
N VAL A 223 27.85 -40.75 -32.13
CA VAL A 223 27.79 -41.46 -33.44
C VAL A 223 26.80 -42.63 -33.60
N VAL A 224 25.96 -42.57 -34.65
CA VAL A 224 26.04 -43.39 -35.89
C VAL A 224 25.09 -42.80 -36.96
N PRO A 225 25.51 -42.74 -38.24
CA PRO A 225 24.71 -42.19 -39.35
C PRO A 225 23.93 -43.26 -40.13
N ARG A 226 22.82 -42.85 -40.74
CA ARG A 226 22.47 -43.14 -42.14
C ARG A 226 21.36 -42.22 -42.63
#